data_AF-A0A3M2EC98-F1
#
_entry.id   AF-A0A3M2EC98-F1
#
_cell.length_a   1.000
_cell.length_b   1.000
_cell.length_c   1.000
_cell.angle_alpha   90.00
_cell.angle_beta   90.00
_cell.angle_gamma   90.00
#
_symmetry.space_group_name_H-M   'P 1'
#
loop_
_entity.id
_entity.type
_entity.pdbx_description
1 polymer ?
#
loop_
_entity_poly.entity_id
_entity_poly.type
_entity_poly.pdbx_seq_one_letter_code
_entity_poly.pdbx_strand_id
1 'polypeptide(L)'
;PTLSLVYLPHLDYNLQRLGPDDPAVATDLREIDAVCEELVTFYEERGVTVMLLSEYGITGVTRPVALNRVLREAGLITVREELGRELLDAGACEAFAVADHQVAHVYVNRPERLAEVRALLEAVPGVEAVLDEDGKRAHHLAHERAGELVVVAEPDAWFSYYYWLDDDRAPDFAPTVDIHRKPGYDPAELFLDPDLRFPRLRMARRLVQKKLGFRYLMDVIPLHGRQVRGSHGRLPDNPAEGPVLVTRQAAYLEALPDTIPATAVQDVILAHLRGRCAPEDPRSGLHRSAGAVS
;
A
#
# COMPACT_ATOMS: atom_id res chain seq x y z
N PRO A 1 13.03 18.21 21.15
CA PRO A 1 11.83 17.36 20.92
C PRO A 1 11.98 16.09 21.76
N THR A 2 10.89 15.57 22.34
CA THR A 2 10.93 14.34 23.17
C THR A 2 10.87 13.06 22.33
N LEU A 3 10.32 13.15 21.11
CA LEU A 3 10.28 12.08 20.10
C LEU A 3 10.63 12.70 18.74
N SER A 4 11.40 11.98 17.93
CA SER A 4 11.69 12.31 16.53
C SER A 4 11.40 11.07 15.69
N LEU A 5 10.66 11.24 14.59
CA LEU A 5 10.37 10.17 13.64
C LEU A 5 11.09 10.52 12.32
N VAL A 6 11.89 9.57 11.83
CA VAL A 6 12.65 9.71 10.58
C VAL A 6 12.18 8.60 9.65
N TYR A 7 11.79 8.96 8.43
CA TYR A 7 11.30 8.03 7.43
C TYR A 7 12.35 7.84 6.33
N LEU A 8 12.63 6.58 6.00
CA LEU A 8 13.62 6.16 5.02
C LEU A 8 12.94 5.36 3.88
N PRO A 9 12.43 6.03 2.84
CA PRO A 9 11.60 5.38 1.81
C PRO A 9 12.38 4.55 0.79
N HIS A 10 13.71 4.58 0.80
CA HIS A 10 14.56 4.12 -0.32
C HIS A 10 14.23 2.71 -0.81
N LEU A 11 14.06 1.76 0.12
CA LEU A 11 13.84 0.36 -0.22
C LEU A 11 12.46 0.11 -0.85
N ASP A 12 11.45 0.89 -0.49
CA ASP A 12 10.07 0.67 -0.92
C ASP A 12 9.97 0.65 -2.45
N TYR A 13 10.53 1.66 -3.12
CA TYR A 13 10.48 1.77 -4.58
C TYR A 13 11.34 0.74 -5.31
N ASN A 14 12.57 0.48 -4.84
CA ASN A 14 13.44 -0.46 -5.56
C ASN A 14 12.99 -1.92 -5.37
N LEU A 15 12.43 -2.27 -4.21
CA LEU A 15 11.82 -3.59 -4.00
C LEU A 15 10.57 -3.76 -4.87
N GLN A 16 9.77 -2.72 -5.11
CA GLN A 16 8.68 -2.78 -6.09
C GLN A 16 9.20 -2.94 -7.53
N ARG A 17 10.30 -2.27 -7.88
CA ARG A 17 10.87 -2.26 -9.24
C ARG A 17 11.58 -3.56 -9.63
N LEU A 18 12.40 -4.08 -8.72
CA LEU A 18 13.29 -5.22 -8.96
C LEU A 18 12.72 -6.52 -8.39
N GLY A 19 11.95 -6.42 -7.30
CA GLY A 19 11.49 -7.55 -6.50
C GLY A 19 12.43 -7.81 -5.33
N PRO A 20 11.95 -8.48 -4.26
CA PRO A 20 12.74 -8.69 -3.04
C PRO A 20 13.95 -9.60 -3.23
N ASP A 21 13.92 -10.49 -4.22
CA ASP A 21 14.98 -11.48 -4.46
C ASP A 21 16.01 -11.06 -5.52
N ASP A 22 15.90 -9.84 -6.07
CA ASP A 22 16.84 -9.39 -7.11
C ASP A 22 18.24 -9.13 -6.52
N PRO A 23 19.32 -9.71 -7.09
CA PRO A 23 20.68 -9.51 -6.57
C PRO A 23 21.13 -8.04 -6.48
N ALA A 24 20.56 -7.14 -7.28
CA ALA A 24 20.88 -5.72 -7.23
C ALA A 24 20.38 -5.05 -5.94
N VAL A 25 19.34 -5.58 -5.29
CA VAL A 25 18.82 -5.12 -3.99
C VAL A 25 19.89 -5.20 -2.90
N ALA A 26 20.85 -6.13 -3.01
CA ALA A 26 21.97 -6.22 -2.07
C ALA A 26 22.86 -4.96 -2.05
N THR A 27 22.82 -4.13 -3.10
CA THR A 27 23.48 -2.81 -3.08
C THR A 27 22.65 -1.80 -2.31
N ASP A 28 21.34 -1.72 -2.60
CA ASP A 28 20.41 -0.84 -1.87
C ASP A 28 20.41 -1.11 -0.37
N LEU A 29 20.45 -2.39 0.03
CA LEU A 29 20.53 -2.81 1.43
C LEU A 29 21.81 -2.30 2.11
N ARG A 30 22.96 -2.34 1.42
CA ARG A 30 24.22 -1.81 1.98
C ARG A 30 24.21 -0.30 2.08
N GLU A 31 23.64 0.38 1.09
CA GLU A 31 23.54 1.84 1.09
C GLU A 31 22.63 2.33 2.23
N ILE A 32 21.47 1.69 2.42
CA ILE A 32 20.57 2.08 3.50
C ILE A 32 21.08 1.68 4.88
N ASP A 33 21.79 0.56 5.00
CA ASP A 33 22.46 0.16 6.25
C ASP A 33 23.51 1.20 6.69
N ALA A 34 24.30 1.73 5.76
CA ALA A 34 25.25 2.81 6.05
C ALA A 34 24.55 4.10 6.51
N VAL A 35 23.41 4.46 5.91
CA VAL A 35 22.59 5.60 6.36
C VAL A 35 22.00 5.35 7.75
N CYS A 36 21.52 4.14 8.01
CA CYS A 36 21.03 3.73 9.33
C CYS A 36 22.14 3.83 10.38
N GLU A 37 23.35 3.34 10.08
CA GLU A 37 24.52 3.45 10.96
C GLU A 37 24.81 4.93 11.29
N GLU A 38 24.92 5.79 10.29
CA GLU A 38 25.20 7.22 10.49
C GLU A 38 24.15 7.87 11.41
N LEU A 39 22.87 7.61 11.16
CA LEU A 39 21.77 8.17 11.96
C LEU A 39 21.77 7.61 13.39
N VAL A 40 21.89 6.30 13.55
CA VAL A 40 21.89 5.64 14.86
C VAL A 40 23.05 6.18 15.69
N THR A 41 24.27 6.17 15.15
CA THR A 41 25.47 6.67 15.85
C THR A 41 25.32 8.14 16.21
N PHE A 42 24.87 8.99 15.27
CA PHE A 42 24.67 10.41 15.53
C PHE A 42 23.75 10.68 16.74
N TYR A 43 22.64 9.95 16.82
CA TYR A 43 21.65 10.11 17.90
C TYR A 43 22.12 9.51 19.22
N GLU A 44 22.75 8.35 19.20
CA GLU A 44 23.23 7.68 20.40
C GLU A 44 24.37 8.43 21.08
N GLU A 45 25.30 9.02 20.32
CA GLU A 45 26.34 9.91 20.85
C GLU A 45 25.77 11.12 21.61
N ARG A 46 24.51 11.48 21.34
CA ARG A 46 23.78 12.57 21.99
C ARG A 46 22.84 12.07 23.09
N GLY A 47 22.96 10.80 23.49
CA GLY A 47 22.15 10.19 24.53
C GLY A 47 20.69 9.97 24.13
N VAL A 48 20.38 9.95 22.82
CA VAL A 48 19.03 9.65 22.32
C VAL A 48 18.90 8.14 22.16
N THR A 49 17.81 7.57 22.66
CA THR A 49 17.45 6.18 22.41
C THR A 49 16.87 6.02 21.01
N VAL A 50 17.42 5.09 20.23
CA VAL A 50 16.99 4.82 18.86
C VAL A 50 16.23 3.51 18.80
N MET A 51 15.10 3.53 18.10
CA MET A 51 14.31 2.35 17.74
C MET A 51 14.15 2.34 16.23
N LEU A 52 14.27 1.16 15.62
CA LEU A 52 14.00 0.94 14.20
C LEU A 52 12.67 0.22 14.07
N LEU A 53 11.85 0.66 13.12
CA LEU A 53 10.55 0.08 12.83
C LEU A 53 10.41 -0.01 11.32
N SER A 54 10.08 -1.19 10.80
CA SER A 54 9.54 -1.32 9.44
C SER A 54 8.01 -1.41 9.49
N GLU A 55 7.35 -0.91 8.45
CA GLU A 55 5.89 -0.83 8.39
C GLU A 55 5.26 -2.11 7.84
N TYR A 56 5.88 -2.68 6.80
CA TYR A 56 5.42 -3.89 6.11
C TYR A 56 6.60 -4.53 5.35
N GLY A 57 6.44 -5.81 4.99
CA GLY A 57 7.32 -6.49 4.05
C GLY A 57 6.85 -6.30 2.60
N ILE A 58 7.78 -6.48 1.66
CA ILE A 58 7.50 -6.50 0.22
C ILE A 58 7.76 -7.91 -0.30
N THR A 59 6.77 -8.49 -0.96
CA THR A 59 6.82 -9.83 -1.54
C THR A 59 6.86 -9.77 -3.06
N GLY A 60 7.34 -10.84 -3.70
CA GLY A 60 7.46 -10.93 -5.14
C GLY A 60 6.09 -11.06 -5.83
N VAL A 61 5.84 -10.22 -6.84
CA VAL A 61 4.64 -10.30 -7.68
C VAL A 61 4.98 -10.30 -9.16
N THR A 62 4.11 -10.90 -9.97
CA THR A 62 4.27 -10.97 -11.44
C THR A 62 2.99 -10.63 -12.21
N ARG A 63 1.82 -10.69 -11.56
CA ARG A 63 0.52 -10.61 -12.23
C ARG A 63 -0.27 -9.35 -11.84
N PRO A 64 -0.30 -8.31 -12.70
CA PRO A 64 -1.22 -7.19 -12.51
C PRO A 64 -2.66 -7.62 -12.81
N VAL A 65 -3.59 -7.24 -11.93
CA VAL A 65 -5.03 -7.53 -12.03
C VAL A 65 -5.79 -6.21 -12.04
N ALA A 66 -6.63 -5.97 -13.05
CA ALA A 66 -7.41 -4.74 -13.17
C ALA A 66 -8.87 -4.98 -12.74
N LEU A 67 -9.13 -4.97 -11.42
CA LEU A 67 -10.49 -5.20 -10.89
C LEU A 67 -11.51 -4.24 -11.51
N ASN A 68 -11.12 -2.98 -11.70
CA ASN A 68 -11.99 -1.99 -12.31
C ASN A 68 -12.32 -2.30 -13.79
N ARG A 69 -11.45 -2.96 -14.56
CA ARG A 69 -11.82 -3.43 -15.91
C ARG A 69 -12.90 -4.50 -15.86
N VAL A 70 -12.81 -5.44 -14.91
CA VAL A 70 -13.85 -6.47 -14.70
C VAL A 70 -15.19 -5.83 -14.32
N LEU A 71 -15.17 -4.88 -13.38
CA LEU A 71 -16.37 -4.13 -13.00
C LEU A 71 -16.92 -3.30 -14.18
N ARG A 72 -16.04 -2.72 -15.00
CA ARG A 72 -16.42 -1.97 -16.21
C ARG A 72 -17.08 -2.86 -17.26
N GLU A 73 -16.55 -4.05 -17.52
CA GLU A 73 -17.11 -5.04 -18.44
C GLU A 73 -18.50 -5.52 -17.99
N ALA A 74 -18.73 -5.62 -16.67
CA ALA A 74 -20.03 -5.92 -16.08
C ALA A 74 -21.00 -4.72 -16.02
N GLY A 75 -20.61 -3.55 -16.55
CA GLY A 75 -21.45 -2.35 -16.56
C GLY A 75 -21.65 -1.71 -15.18
N LEU A 76 -20.76 -1.99 -14.22
CA LEU A 76 -20.80 -1.44 -12.85
C LEU A 76 -20.10 -0.07 -12.73
N ILE A 77 -19.12 0.18 -13.60
CA ILE A 77 -18.39 1.45 -13.63
C ILE A 77 -19.00 2.40 -14.65
N THR A 78 -19.22 3.64 -14.21
CA THR A 78 -19.57 4.76 -15.07
C THR A 78 -18.32 5.60 -15.35
N VAL A 79 -18.16 6.02 -16.61
CA VAL A 79 -17.11 6.97 -17.00
C VAL A 79 -17.74 8.12 -17.76
N ARG A 80 -17.14 9.29 -17.64
CA ARG A 80 -17.40 10.46 -18.47
C ARG A 80 -16.39 10.52 -19.59
N GLU A 81 -16.87 10.83 -20.80
CA GLU A 81 -15.97 11.06 -21.92
C GLU A 81 -15.61 12.55 -22.03
N GLU A 82 -14.32 12.85 -22.00
CA GLU A 82 -13.79 14.19 -22.19
C GLU A 82 -12.63 14.16 -23.16
N LEU A 83 -12.75 14.91 -24.26
CA LEU A 83 -11.71 14.98 -25.31
C LEU A 83 -11.28 13.58 -25.81
N GLY A 84 -12.23 12.64 -25.89
CA GLY A 84 -11.99 11.25 -26.30
C GLY A 84 -11.34 10.36 -25.23
N ARG A 85 -11.20 10.84 -23.99
CA ARG A 85 -10.68 10.08 -22.83
C ARG A 85 -11.79 9.70 -21.86
N GLU A 86 -11.63 8.58 -21.18
CA GLU A 86 -12.57 8.11 -20.16
C GLU A 86 -12.11 8.51 -18.76
N LEU A 87 -12.89 9.34 -18.07
CA LEU A 87 -12.67 9.72 -16.67
C LEU A 87 -13.66 8.98 -15.77
N LEU A 88 -13.18 8.35 -14.70
CA LEU A 88 -14.02 7.67 -13.73
C LEU A 88 -15.00 8.66 -13.09
N ASP A 89 -16.30 8.35 -13.14
CA ASP A 89 -17.32 9.08 -12.39
C ASP A 89 -17.77 8.25 -11.20
N ALA A 90 -16.95 8.29 -10.14
CA ALA A 90 -17.14 7.44 -8.95
C ALA A 90 -18.54 7.58 -8.33
N GLY A 91 -19.12 8.78 -8.35
CA GLY A 91 -20.47 9.03 -7.81
C GLY A 91 -21.61 8.46 -8.65
N ALA A 92 -21.35 8.18 -9.94
CA ALA A 92 -22.29 7.55 -10.85
C ALA A 92 -22.03 6.04 -11.03
N CYS A 93 -21.00 5.48 -10.39
CA CYS A 93 -20.72 4.06 -10.41
C CYS A 93 -21.71 3.29 -9.53
N GLU A 94 -22.06 2.08 -9.97
CA GLU A 94 -22.76 1.11 -9.15
C GLU A 94 -21.77 0.34 -8.27
N ALA A 95 -20.58 0.06 -8.81
CA ALA A 95 -19.42 -0.34 -8.01
C ALA A 95 -18.10 0.09 -8.65
N PHE A 96 -17.09 0.42 -7.84
CA PHE A 96 -15.71 0.65 -8.28
C PHE A 96 -14.71 0.28 -7.18
N ALA A 97 -13.48 -0.04 -7.58
CA ALA A 97 -12.38 -0.38 -6.70
C ALA A 97 -11.39 0.80 -6.58
N VAL A 98 -10.95 1.07 -5.35
CA VAL A 98 -9.73 1.82 -5.05
C VAL A 98 -8.65 0.79 -4.77
N ALA A 99 -7.68 0.68 -5.67
CA ALA A 99 -6.67 -0.39 -5.66
C ALA A 99 -5.33 0.11 -5.13
N ASP A 100 -4.80 -0.54 -4.09
CA ASP A 100 -3.51 -0.20 -3.50
C ASP A 100 -2.71 -1.48 -3.28
N HIS A 101 -1.79 -1.76 -4.19
CA HIS A 101 -0.99 -2.98 -4.18
C HIS A 101 -1.84 -4.26 -4.14
N GLN A 102 -1.66 -5.13 -3.13
CA GLN A 102 -2.34 -6.43 -3.03
C GLN A 102 -3.69 -6.34 -2.31
N VAL A 103 -4.18 -5.12 -2.05
CA VAL A 103 -5.49 -4.88 -1.41
C VAL A 103 -6.28 -3.86 -2.23
N ALA A 104 -7.59 -4.05 -2.32
CA ALA A 104 -8.48 -3.07 -2.92
C ALA A 104 -9.75 -2.89 -2.09
N HIS A 105 -10.14 -1.65 -1.87
CA HIS A 105 -11.46 -1.32 -1.32
C HIS A 105 -12.45 -1.21 -2.46
N VAL A 106 -13.50 -2.03 -2.46
CA VAL A 106 -14.56 -1.96 -3.47
C VAL A 106 -15.78 -1.31 -2.85
N TYR A 107 -16.15 -0.16 -3.42
CA TYR A 107 -17.33 0.59 -3.04
C TYR A 107 -18.51 0.14 -3.90
N VAL A 108 -19.63 -0.19 -3.29
CA VAL A 108 -20.86 -0.65 -3.92
C VAL A 108 -21.98 0.28 -3.49
N ASN A 109 -22.49 1.07 -4.43
CA ASN A 109 -23.46 2.13 -4.16
C ASN A 109 -24.82 1.59 -3.69
N ARG A 110 -25.19 0.40 -4.21
CA ARG A 110 -26.48 -0.23 -3.96
C ARG A 110 -26.32 -1.57 -3.23
N PRO A 111 -26.79 -1.69 -1.97
CA PRO A 111 -26.64 -2.91 -1.18
C PRO A 111 -27.21 -4.16 -1.87
N GLU A 112 -28.27 -4.02 -2.67
CA GLU A 112 -28.88 -5.13 -3.41
C GLU A 112 -27.94 -5.76 -4.46
N ARG A 113 -26.91 -5.05 -4.90
CA ARG A 113 -25.91 -5.56 -5.86
C ARG A 113 -24.69 -6.18 -5.18
N LEU A 114 -24.60 -6.14 -3.86
CA LEU A 114 -23.40 -6.58 -3.13
C LEU A 114 -23.04 -8.05 -3.42
N ALA A 115 -24.04 -8.94 -3.45
CA ALA A 115 -23.83 -10.36 -3.74
C ALA A 115 -23.37 -10.60 -5.19
N GLU A 116 -23.90 -9.84 -6.14
CA GLU A 116 -23.49 -9.87 -7.56
C GLU A 116 -22.03 -9.43 -7.71
N VAL A 117 -21.68 -8.28 -7.13
CA VAL A 117 -20.32 -7.71 -7.19
C VAL A 117 -19.32 -8.65 -6.51
N ARG A 118 -19.67 -9.19 -5.34
CA ARG A 118 -18.82 -10.16 -4.64
C ARG A 118 -18.55 -11.40 -5.49
N ALA A 119 -19.58 -12.03 -6.04
CA ALA A 119 -19.43 -13.23 -6.86
C ALA A 119 -18.60 -12.96 -8.13
N LEU A 120 -18.76 -11.77 -8.73
CA LEU A 120 -17.94 -11.34 -9.87
C LEU A 120 -16.46 -11.25 -9.49
N LEU A 121 -16.14 -10.63 -8.34
CA LEU A 121 -14.76 -10.45 -7.88
C LEU A 121 -14.11 -11.76 -7.46
N GLU A 122 -14.84 -12.66 -6.80
CA GLU A 122 -14.36 -14.00 -6.41
C GLU A 122 -13.99 -14.87 -7.62
N ALA A 123 -14.57 -14.59 -8.79
CA ALA A 123 -14.25 -15.31 -10.02
C ALA A 123 -13.02 -14.76 -10.76
N VAL A 124 -12.44 -13.63 -10.32
CA VAL A 124 -11.30 -13.01 -10.99
C VAL A 124 -10.00 -13.75 -10.65
N PRO A 125 -9.26 -14.29 -11.63
CA PRO A 125 -7.96 -14.89 -11.37
C PRO A 125 -6.98 -13.88 -10.75
N GLY A 126 -6.31 -14.27 -9.65
CA GLY A 126 -5.44 -13.37 -8.89
C GLY A 126 -6.11 -12.71 -7.70
N VAL A 127 -7.39 -12.99 -7.43
CA VAL A 127 -8.09 -12.65 -6.18
C VAL A 127 -8.05 -13.86 -5.25
N GLU A 128 -7.47 -13.68 -4.07
CA GLU A 128 -7.43 -14.72 -3.02
C GLU A 128 -8.70 -14.70 -2.18
N ALA A 129 -9.13 -13.50 -1.77
CA ALA A 129 -10.28 -13.34 -0.89
C ALA A 129 -11.07 -12.06 -1.21
N VAL A 130 -12.39 -12.15 -1.02
CA VAL A 130 -13.31 -11.00 -1.03
C VAL A 130 -13.98 -10.93 0.34
N LEU A 131 -13.55 -9.98 1.14
CA LEU A 131 -13.98 -9.78 2.52
C LEU A 131 -15.24 -8.92 2.55
N ASP A 132 -16.35 -9.51 2.97
CA ASP A 132 -17.57 -8.78 3.34
C ASP A 132 -17.46 -8.19 4.75
N GLU A 133 -18.58 -7.75 5.33
CA GLU A 133 -18.61 -7.17 6.68
C GLU A 133 -18.03 -8.08 7.77
N ASP A 134 -18.34 -9.38 7.74
CA ASP A 134 -17.82 -10.34 8.71
C ASP A 134 -16.33 -10.62 8.46
N GLY A 135 -15.93 -10.77 7.20
CA GLY A 135 -14.52 -10.90 6.81
C GLY A 135 -13.70 -9.67 7.26
N LYS A 136 -14.17 -8.46 6.97
CA LYS A 136 -13.53 -7.22 7.40
C LYS A 136 -13.42 -7.16 8.94
N ARG A 137 -14.43 -7.59 9.70
CA ARG A 137 -14.33 -7.67 11.17
C ARG A 137 -13.26 -8.64 11.62
N ALA A 138 -13.21 -9.84 11.04
CA ALA A 138 -12.23 -10.86 11.37
C ALA A 138 -10.79 -10.40 11.10
N HIS A 139 -10.59 -9.57 10.07
CA HIS A 139 -9.29 -9.00 9.69
C HIS A 139 -9.02 -7.61 10.28
N HIS A 140 -9.88 -7.09 11.17
CA HIS A 140 -9.75 -5.74 11.76
C HIS A 140 -9.77 -4.58 10.75
N LEU A 141 -10.47 -4.76 9.63
CA LEU A 141 -10.66 -3.79 8.54
C LEU A 141 -12.07 -3.17 8.51
N ALA A 142 -12.93 -3.52 9.46
CA ALA A 142 -14.28 -2.98 9.58
C ALA A 142 -14.26 -1.51 10.05
N HIS A 143 -14.04 -0.60 9.10
CA HIS A 143 -13.96 0.83 9.29
C HIS A 143 -14.96 1.55 8.37
N GLU A 144 -15.51 2.70 8.80
CA GLU A 144 -16.49 3.49 8.03
C GLU A 144 -15.98 3.97 6.65
N ARG A 145 -14.65 3.98 6.47
CA ARG A 145 -13.97 4.35 5.21
C ARG A 145 -13.56 3.14 4.37
N ALA A 146 -13.78 1.92 4.85
CA ALA A 146 -13.59 0.75 4.01
C ALA A 146 -14.79 0.61 3.08
N GLY A 147 -14.54 0.28 1.81
CA GLY A 147 -15.61 -0.10 0.89
C GLY A 147 -16.45 -1.26 1.43
N GLU A 148 -17.64 -1.46 0.85
CA GLU A 148 -18.57 -2.53 1.21
C GLU A 148 -17.88 -3.91 1.13
N LEU A 149 -16.90 -4.06 0.24
CA LEU A 149 -16.01 -5.21 0.18
C LEU A 149 -14.53 -4.77 0.25
N VAL A 150 -13.68 -5.62 0.82
CA VAL A 150 -12.21 -5.52 0.69
C VAL A 150 -11.70 -6.75 -0.03
N VAL A 151 -10.94 -6.55 -1.10
CA VAL A 151 -10.39 -7.63 -1.92
C VAL A 151 -8.90 -7.79 -1.62
N VAL A 152 -8.45 -9.02 -1.43
CA VAL A 152 -7.05 -9.38 -1.20
C VAL A 152 -6.54 -10.21 -2.38
N ALA A 153 -5.38 -9.86 -2.90
CA ALA A 153 -4.77 -10.54 -4.05
C ALA A 153 -4.12 -11.88 -3.64
N GLU A 154 -4.03 -12.79 -4.60
CA GLU A 154 -3.14 -13.97 -4.51
C GLU A 154 -1.68 -13.52 -4.31
N PRO A 155 -0.80 -14.36 -3.72
CA PRO A 155 0.56 -13.96 -3.34
C PRO A 155 1.40 -13.34 -4.47
N ASP A 156 1.22 -13.83 -5.71
CA ASP A 156 1.96 -13.39 -6.89
C ASP A 156 1.26 -12.29 -7.71
N ALA A 157 0.10 -11.81 -7.23
CA ALA A 157 -0.75 -10.84 -7.91
C ALA A 157 -0.83 -9.51 -7.16
N TRP A 158 -1.18 -8.45 -7.89
CA TRP A 158 -1.46 -7.13 -7.34
C TRP A 158 -2.54 -6.41 -8.17
N PHE A 159 -3.24 -5.46 -7.57
CA PHE A 159 -4.35 -4.75 -8.20
C PHE A 159 -3.93 -3.40 -8.78
N SER A 160 -4.15 -3.23 -10.09
CA SER A 160 -4.06 -1.95 -10.77
C SER A 160 -5.40 -1.21 -10.73
N TYR A 161 -5.36 0.12 -10.75
CA TYR A 161 -6.56 0.96 -10.73
C TYR A 161 -7.30 1.05 -12.08
N TYR A 162 -6.72 0.50 -13.15
CA TYR A 162 -7.17 0.71 -14.53
C TYR A 162 -8.64 0.34 -14.73
N TYR A 163 -9.42 1.28 -15.28
CA TYR A 163 -10.87 1.13 -15.47
C TYR A 163 -11.32 1.30 -16.93
N TRP A 164 -10.44 1.76 -17.82
CA TRP A 164 -10.70 1.86 -19.26
C TRP A 164 -10.45 0.52 -19.93
N LEU A 165 -11.24 0.21 -20.96
CA LEU A 165 -11.11 -1.05 -21.73
C LEU A 165 -10.19 -0.90 -22.96
N ASP A 166 -9.96 0.33 -23.39
CA ASP A 166 -9.11 0.69 -24.53
C ASP A 166 -8.06 1.71 -24.07
N ASP A 167 -6.78 1.36 -24.18
CA ASP A 167 -5.66 2.20 -23.76
C ASP A 167 -5.61 3.52 -24.55
N ASP A 168 -6.15 3.56 -25.78
CA ASP A 168 -6.25 4.81 -26.55
C ASP A 168 -7.25 5.80 -25.91
N ARG A 169 -8.16 5.30 -25.06
CA ARG A 169 -9.15 6.09 -24.31
C ARG A 169 -8.75 6.31 -22.85
N ALA A 170 -7.58 5.83 -22.42
CA ALA A 170 -7.06 6.06 -21.07
C ALA A 170 -6.98 7.56 -20.73
N PRO A 171 -7.21 7.96 -19.47
CA PRO A 171 -7.02 9.33 -19.00
C PRO A 171 -5.66 9.91 -19.37
N ASP A 172 -5.60 11.22 -19.57
CA ASP A 172 -4.36 11.90 -19.90
C ASP A 172 -3.31 11.86 -18.77
N PHE A 173 -3.76 11.71 -17.52
CA PHE A 173 -2.91 11.50 -16.36
C PHE A 173 -2.37 10.07 -16.23
N ALA A 174 -3.01 9.07 -16.86
CA ALA A 174 -2.65 7.67 -16.70
C ALA A 174 -1.20 7.35 -17.10
N PRO A 175 -0.68 7.82 -18.26
CA PRO A 175 0.71 7.58 -18.64
C PRO A 175 1.70 8.55 -17.97
N THR A 176 1.32 9.18 -16.85
CA THR A 176 2.13 10.15 -16.11
C THR A 176 2.23 9.77 -14.63
N VAL A 177 3.06 10.50 -13.89
CA VAL A 177 3.11 10.47 -12.41
C VAL A 177 2.06 11.45 -11.89
N ASP A 178 0.91 10.95 -11.42
CA ASP A 178 -0.20 11.77 -10.92
C ASP A 178 -1.00 11.01 -9.85
N ILE A 179 -0.37 10.87 -8.69
CA ILE A 179 -0.87 10.08 -7.54
C ILE A 179 -2.22 10.54 -6.99
N HIS A 180 -2.68 11.76 -7.29
CA HIS A 180 -3.90 12.31 -6.72
C HIS A 180 -5.15 12.04 -7.55
N ARG A 181 -4.99 11.73 -8.84
CA ARG A 181 -6.12 11.46 -9.75
C ARG A 181 -6.42 9.99 -9.95
N LYS A 182 -5.47 9.12 -9.60
CA LYS A 182 -5.61 7.67 -9.71
C LYS A 182 -6.44 7.17 -8.51
N PRO A 183 -7.53 6.42 -8.72
CA PRO A 183 -8.29 5.78 -7.64
C PRO A 183 -7.50 4.58 -7.09
N GLY A 184 -6.36 4.88 -6.45
CA GLY A 184 -5.39 3.89 -6.04
C GLY A 184 -3.94 4.32 -6.21
N TYR A 185 -3.03 3.45 -5.79
CA TYR A 185 -1.60 3.59 -6.07
C TYR A 185 -1.23 2.81 -7.34
N ASP A 186 -0.27 3.33 -8.10
CA ASP A 186 0.17 2.75 -9.36
C ASP A 186 1.70 2.55 -9.37
N PRO A 187 2.19 1.35 -8.99
CA PRO A 187 3.61 1.04 -9.03
C PRO A 187 4.20 1.10 -10.46
N ALA A 188 3.38 1.14 -11.51
CA ALA A 188 3.85 1.34 -12.88
C ALA A 188 4.55 2.71 -13.06
N GLU A 189 4.23 3.71 -12.23
CA GLU A 189 4.87 5.04 -12.23
C GLU A 189 6.39 4.99 -12.01
N LEU A 190 6.90 3.90 -11.45
CA LEU A 190 8.32 3.67 -11.20
C LEU A 190 9.12 3.27 -12.46
N PHE A 191 8.43 3.13 -13.60
CA PHE A 191 9.01 2.64 -14.85
C PHE A 191 8.82 3.61 -16.00
N LEU A 192 9.83 3.68 -16.86
CA LEU A 192 9.63 4.18 -18.21
C LEU A 192 8.97 3.09 -19.03
N ASP A 193 7.93 3.47 -19.77
CA ASP A 193 7.19 2.59 -20.65
C ASP A 193 8.13 1.92 -21.67
N PRO A 194 8.33 0.59 -21.60
CA PRO A 194 9.25 -0.14 -22.46
C PRO A 194 8.74 -0.24 -23.90
N ASP A 195 7.46 -0.01 -24.15
CA ASP A 195 6.88 -0.05 -25.49
C ASP A 195 7.17 1.25 -26.27
N LEU A 196 7.71 2.27 -25.59
CA LEU A 196 8.21 3.47 -26.24
C LEU A 196 9.50 3.19 -26.99
N ARG A 197 9.49 3.48 -28.30
CA ARG A 197 10.68 3.33 -29.15
C ARG A 197 11.88 4.18 -28.71
N PHE A 198 11.63 5.40 -28.22
CA PHE A 198 12.66 6.35 -27.81
C PHE A 198 12.23 7.17 -26.58
N PRO A 199 12.13 6.58 -25.37
CA PRO A 199 11.57 7.23 -24.19
C PRO A 199 12.35 8.48 -23.79
N ARG A 200 13.68 8.43 -23.84
CA ARG A 200 14.55 9.60 -23.54
C ARG A 200 14.32 10.77 -24.50
N LEU A 201 14.10 10.49 -25.80
CA LEU A 201 13.80 11.53 -26.79
C LEU A 201 12.42 12.14 -26.54
N ARG A 202 11.42 11.32 -26.18
CA ARG A 202 10.08 11.80 -25.79
C ARG A 202 10.18 12.74 -24.59
N MET A 203 10.88 12.33 -23.52
CA MET A 203 11.13 13.17 -22.35
C MET A 203 11.82 14.49 -22.72
N ALA A 204 12.90 14.44 -23.50
CA ALA A 204 13.60 15.65 -23.95
C ALA A 204 12.68 16.60 -24.72
N ARG A 205 11.85 16.07 -25.63
CA ARG A 205 10.83 16.85 -26.35
C ARG A 205 9.81 17.48 -25.39
N ARG A 206 9.31 16.74 -24.39
CA ARG A 206 8.38 17.28 -23.37
C ARG A 206 9.03 18.40 -22.55
N LEU A 207 10.30 18.26 -22.18
CA LEU A 207 11.04 19.30 -21.47
C LEU A 207 11.27 20.55 -22.33
N VAL A 208 11.51 20.40 -23.63
CA VAL A 208 11.56 21.54 -24.56
C VAL A 208 10.21 22.24 -24.64
N GLN A 209 9.10 21.50 -24.77
CA GLN A 209 7.75 22.06 -24.75
C GLN A 209 7.47 22.86 -23.46
N LYS A 210 7.81 22.27 -22.30
CA LYS A 210 7.75 22.95 -21.00
C LYS A 210 8.53 24.25 -21.01
N LYS A 211 9.79 24.23 -21.48
CA LYS A 211 10.65 25.42 -21.52
C LYS A 211 10.11 26.52 -22.44
N LEU A 212 9.40 26.15 -23.49
CA LEU A 212 8.76 27.08 -24.42
C LEU A 212 7.37 27.56 -23.96
N GLY A 213 6.88 27.12 -22.80
CA GLY A 213 5.59 27.54 -22.24
C GLY A 213 4.37 26.83 -22.84
N PHE A 214 4.56 25.75 -23.60
CA PHE A 214 3.44 24.96 -24.10
C PHE A 214 2.87 24.04 -23.02
N ARG A 215 1.57 23.79 -23.09
CA ARG A 215 0.94 22.70 -22.33
C ARG A 215 1.56 21.37 -22.76
N TYR A 216 1.96 20.56 -21.78
CA TYR A 216 2.57 19.25 -21.99
C TYR A 216 2.13 18.26 -20.91
N LEU A 217 2.30 16.98 -21.18
CA LEU A 217 2.19 15.89 -20.22
C LEU A 217 3.48 15.06 -20.31
N MET A 218 3.99 14.58 -19.17
CA MET A 218 5.14 13.67 -19.14
C MET A 218 4.64 12.24 -19.30
N ASP A 219 4.22 11.92 -20.53
CA ASP A 219 3.51 10.72 -20.91
C ASP A 219 4.46 9.56 -21.25
N VAL A 220 5.11 9.02 -20.21
CA VAL A 220 6.18 8.04 -20.32
C VAL A 220 6.02 6.83 -19.41
N ILE A 221 4.87 6.70 -18.72
CA ILE A 221 4.55 5.59 -17.82
C ILE A 221 3.70 4.55 -18.57
N PRO A 222 3.95 3.23 -18.38
CA PRO A 222 3.20 2.18 -19.07
C PRO A 222 1.79 2.02 -18.49
N LEU A 223 0.83 1.58 -19.32
CA LEU A 223 -0.59 1.41 -18.95
C LEU A 223 -0.98 -0.03 -18.59
N HIS A 224 -0.01 -0.87 -18.25
CA HIS A 224 -0.24 -2.31 -18.03
C HIS A 224 0.48 -2.90 -16.79
N GLY A 225 1.43 -2.18 -16.18
CA GLY A 225 2.05 -2.57 -14.89
C GLY A 225 2.80 -3.92 -14.85
N ARG A 226 3.17 -4.50 -15.99
CA ARG A 226 3.81 -5.85 -16.06
C ARG A 226 5.26 -5.86 -15.61
N GLN A 227 5.83 -4.69 -15.34
CA GLN A 227 7.21 -4.48 -14.92
C GLN A 227 7.36 -4.57 -13.40
N VAL A 228 6.26 -4.41 -12.65
CA VAL A 228 6.24 -4.48 -11.19
C VAL A 228 6.68 -5.87 -10.76
N ARG A 229 7.61 -5.93 -9.80
CA ARG A 229 8.20 -7.18 -9.29
C ARG A 229 8.02 -7.36 -7.79
N GLY A 230 7.72 -6.28 -7.07
CA GLY A 230 7.40 -6.34 -5.64
C GLY A 230 6.10 -5.61 -5.32
N SER A 231 5.37 -6.10 -4.33
CA SER A 231 4.15 -5.48 -3.82
C SER A 231 3.95 -5.80 -2.33
N HIS A 232 2.97 -5.14 -1.70
CA HIS A 232 2.62 -5.37 -0.29
C HIS A 232 1.12 -5.22 -0.06
N GLY A 233 0.68 -5.27 1.21
CA GLY A 233 -0.70 -5.01 1.63
C GLY A 233 -1.46 -6.26 2.06
N ARG A 234 -1.12 -7.44 1.52
CA ARG A 234 -1.62 -8.71 2.09
C ARG A 234 -0.83 -9.08 3.35
N LEU A 235 -1.43 -9.89 4.21
CA LEU A 235 -0.69 -10.49 5.31
C LEU A 235 0.35 -11.48 4.74
N PRO A 236 1.59 -11.47 5.23
CA PRO A 236 2.60 -12.40 4.77
C PRO A 236 2.26 -13.83 5.24
N ASP A 237 2.53 -14.82 4.39
CA ASP A 237 2.32 -16.23 4.75
C ASP A 237 3.36 -16.71 5.79
N ASN A 238 4.53 -16.05 5.80
CA ASN A 238 5.61 -16.29 6.75
C ASN A 238 5.80 -15.05 7.65
N PRO A 239 5.71 -15.18 8.98
CA PRO A 239 5.96 -14.07 9.90
C PRO A 239 7.34 -13.41 9.73
N ALA A 240 8.35 -14.12 9.22
CA ALA A 240 9.67 -13.56 8.94
C ALA A 240 9.69 -12.57 7.77
N GLU A 241 8.64 -12.55 6.94
CA GLU A 241 8.42 -11.58 5.86
C GLU A 241 7.56 -10.40 6.33
N GLY A 242 7.23 -10.35 7.63
CA GLY A 242 6.47 -9.28 8.25
C GLY A 242 7.33 -8.10 8.69
N PRO A 243 6.68 -7.02 9.19
CA PRO A 243 7.36 -5.88 9.78
C PRO A 243 8.13 -6.27 11.04
N VAL A 244 9.20 -5.52 11.32
CA VAL A 244 10.08 -5.72 12.47
C VAL A 244 10.20 -4.46 13.29
N LEU A 245 10.30 -4.65 14.61
CA LEU A 245 10.64 -3.61 15.57
C LEU A 245 11.95 -4.00 16.25
N VAL A 246 12.93 -3.11 16.21
CA VAL A 246 14.26 -3.33 16.78
C VAL A 246 14.61 -2.21 17.74
N THR A 247 15.08 -2.58 18.93
CA THR A 247 15.57 -1.63 19.94
C THR A 247 16.69 -2.28 20.76
N ARG A 248 17.60 -1.47 21.32
CA ARG A 248 18.66 -1.95 22.23
C ARG A 248 18.16 -2.16 23.66
N GLN A 249 16.95 -1.71 23.97
CA GLN A 249 16.37 -1.74 25.30
C GLN A 249 15.58 -3.03 25.46
N ALA A 250 16.31 -4.16 25.46
CA ALA A 250 15.74 -5.50 25.47
C ALA A 250 14.70 -5.72 26.59
N ALA A 251 14.89 -5.10 27.76
CA ALA A 251 13.93 -5.17 28.88
C ALA A 251 12.50 -4.73 28.51
N TYR A 252 12.34 -3.84 27.51
CA TYR A 252 11.01 -3.42 27.03
C TYR A 252 10.40 -4.40 26.03
N LEU A 253 11.20 -5.30 25.46
CA LEU A 253 10.76 -6.38 24.57
C LEU A 253 10.60 -7.72 25.29
N GLU A 254 11.42 -8.00 26.32
CA GLU A 254 11.39 -9.27 27.08
C GLU A 254 10.04 -9.55 27.75
N ALA A 255 9.27 -8.51 28.06
CA ALA A 255 7.93 -8.62 28.61
C ALA A 255 6.84 -8.84 27.54
N LEU A 256 7.20 -8.78 26.26
CA LEU A 256 6.29 -8.91 25.13
C LEU A 256 6.47 -10.29 24.47
N PRO A 257 5.42 -10.83 23.85
CA PRO A 257 5.55 -11.98 22.96
C PRO A 257 6.41 -11.63 21.73
N ASP A 258 6.95 -12.66 21.06
CA ASP A 258 7.76 -12.53 19.84
C ASP A 258 7.04 -11.79 18.70
N THR A 259 5.71 -11.77 18.73
CA THR A 259 4.85 -11.04 17.80
C THR A 259 3.89 -10.16 18.57
N ILE A 260 3.85 -8.88 18.21
CA ILE A 260 2.92 -7.91 18.78
C ILE A 260 1.99 -7.36 17.70
N PRO A 261 0.75 -6.99 18.03
CA PRO A 261 -0.09 -6.26 17.08
C PRO A 261 0.53 -4.88 16.79
N ALA A 262 0.35 -4.38 15.57
CA ALA A 262 0.87 -3.07 15.17
C ALA A 262 0.38 -1.93 16.10
N THR A 263 -0.82 -2.06 16.68
CA THR A 263 -1.38 -1.12 17.65
C THR A 263 -0.58 -1.04 18.96
N ALA A 264 0.15 -2.09 19.33
CA ALA A 264 1.00 -2.10 20.52
C ALA A 264 2.34 -1.36 20.33
N VAL A 265 2.73 -1.05 19.09
CA VAL A 265 3.98 -0.31 18.81
C VAL A 265 3.97 1.06 19.49
N GLN A 266 2.80 1.71 19.59
CA GLN A 266 2.65 2.96 20.33
C GLN A 266 3.05 2.81 21.80
N ASP A 267 2.61 1.72 22.46
CA ASP A 267 2.91 1.46 23.86
C ASP A 267 4.40 1.18 24.06
N VAL A 268 5.04 0.49 23.11
CA VAL A 268 6.49 0.28 23.10
C VAL A 268 7.22 1.63 23.02
N ILE A 269 6.82 2.53 22.10
CA ILE A 269 7.39 3.88 22.01
C ILE A 269 7.22 4.63 23.34
N LEU A 270 6.02 4.60 23.92
CA LEU A 270 5.75 5.29 25.19
C LEU A 270 6.55 4.71 26.37
N ALA A 271 6.80 3.41 26.39
CA ALA A 271 7.66 2.77 27.38
C ALA A 271 9.09 3.33 27.35
N HIS A 272 9.66 3.49 26.15
CA HIS A 272 10.98 4.09 25.95
C HIS A 272 11.03 5.55 26.42
N LEU A 273 9.98 6.33 26.14
CA LEU A 273 9.91 7.73 26.56
C LEU A 273 9.74 7.91 28.08
N ARG A 274 9.09 6.96 28.76
CA ARG A 274 8.78 7.03 30.20
C ARG A 274 9.83 6.36 31.08
N GLY A 275 10.73 5.57 30.50
CA GLY A 275 11.71 4.78 31.27
C GLY A 275 11.08 3.68 32.11
N ARG A 276 9.93 3.15 31.70
CA ARG A 276 9.16 2.09 32.40
C ARG A 276 8.72 1.06 31.37
N CYS A 277 8.70 -0.23 31.71
CA CYS A 277 8.07 -1.24 30.85
C CYS A 277 6.61 -0.84 30.55
N ALA A 278 6.11 -1.24 29.37
CA ALA A 278 4.75 -0.98 28.89
C ALA A 278 3.70 -1.22 29.98
N PRO A 279 2.57 -0.46 30.00
CA PRO A 279 1.70 -0.41 31.16
C PRO A 279 1.13 -1.79 31.51
N GLU A 280 1.09 -2.09 32.81
CA GLU A 280 0.17 -3.09 33.36
C GLU A 280 -1.24 -2.82 32.80
N ASP A 281 -1.91 -3.87 32.33
CA ASP A 281 -3.26 -3.85 31.76
C ASP A 281 -4.12 -2.74 32.40
N PRO A 282 -4.67 -1.78 31.64
CA PRO A 282 -5.52 -0.72 32.20
C PRO A 282 -6.77 -1.27 32.90
N ARG A 283 -7.08 -2.57 32.75
CA ARG A 283 -8.13 -3.26 33.51
C ARG A 283 -7.71 -3.76 34.90
N SER A 284 -6.42 -3.72 35.24
CA SER A 284 -5.93 -4.17 36.55
C SER A 284 -6.18 -3.17 37.70
N GLY A 285 -6.61 -1.94 37.38
CA GLY A 285 -6.89 -0.87 38.35
C GLY A 285 -8.32 -0.78 38.87
N LEU A 286 -9.24 -1.66 38.46
CA LEU A 286 -10.59 -1.70 39.01
C LEU A 286 -10.62 -2.52 40.30
N HIS A 287 -10.57 -1.78 41.41
CA HIS A 287 -10.98 -2.15 42.76
C HIS A 287 -11.47 -3.60 42.96
N ARG A 288 -10.69 -4.34 43.75
CA ARG A 288 -11.27 -5.31 44.69
C ARG A 288 -12.28 -4.58 45.58
N SER A 289 -13.56 -4.75 45.31
CA SER A 289 -14.61 -4.66 46.31
C SER A 289 -15.48 -5.90 46.20
N ALA A 290 -15.45 -6.71 47.25
CA ALA A 290 -16.37 -7.82 47.43
C ALA A 290 -17.80 -7.32 47.64
N GLY A 291 -18.77 -8.01 47.05
CA GLY A 291 -20.20 -7.83 47.28
C GLY A 291 -20.97 -8.90 46.49
N ALA A 292 -21.73 -9.73 47.20
CA ALA A 292 -22.31 -10.97 46.71
C ALA A 292 -23.75 -10.83 46.18
N VAL A 293 -24.17 -11.87 45.44
CA VAL A 293 -25.55 -12.42 45.25
C VAL A 293 -26.34 -12.01 43.99
N SER A 294 -26.82 -13.11 43.35
CA SER A 294 -27.79 -13.38 42.26
C SER A 294 -27.45 -12.91 40.85
#